data_AF-A0A7D5S2C3-F1
#
_entry.id   AF-A0A7D5S2C3-F1
#
_cell.length_a   1.000
_cell.length_b   1.000
_cell.length_c   1.000
_cell.angle_alpha   90.00
_cell.angle_beta   90.00
_cell.angle_gamma   90.00
#
_symmetry.space_group_name_H-M   'P 1'
#
loop_
_entity.id
_entity.type
_entity.pdbx_description
1 polymer ?
#
loop_
_entity_poly.entity_id
_entity_poly.type
_entity_poly.pdbx_seq_one_letter_code
_entity_poly.pdbx_strand_id
1 'polypeptide(L)' 'MLSLSSFALGREQVEFEINAELHIFGRAKAGTQLHLFGRKVTLRPDGTFSISRPLPNGALVLSSLLVNGSDDGPSD' A
#
# COMPACT_ATOMS: atom_id res chain seq x y z
N MET A 1 5.63 -20.68 -20.30
CA MET A 1 5.56 -19.60 -19.30
C MET A 1 6.56 -19.95 -18.21
N LEU A 2 7.71 -19.29 -18.16
CA LEU A 2 8.79 -19.60 -17.19
C LEU A 2 8.49 -18.88 -15.87
N SER A 3 8.31 -19.65 -14.80
CA SER A 3 8.17 -19.11 -13.44
C SER A 3 9.55 -18.73 -12.92
N LEU A 4 9.91 -17.46 -13.04
CA LEU A 4 11.17 -16.89 -12.54
C LEU A 4 11.11 -16.59 -11.02
N SER A 5 10.31 -17.32 -10.24
CA SER A 5 10.35 -17.18 -8.79
C SER A 5 11.46 -18.06 -8.22
N SER A 6 12.33 -17.48 -7.40
CA SER A 6 13.36 -18.19 -6.61
C SER A 6 12.77 -19.30 -5.73
N PHE A 7 11.46 -19.24 -5.45
CA PHE A 7 10.69 -20.29 -4.80
C PHE A 7 10.57 -21.60 -5.63
N ALA A 8 10.64 -21.53 -6.97
CA ALA A 8 10.49 -22.69 -7.85
C ALA A 8 11.82 -23.41 -8.16
N LEU A 9 12.97 -22.74 -7.98
CA LEU A 9 14.28 -23.26 -8.40
C LEU A 9 15.09 -23.92 -7.28
N GLY A 10 14.63 -23.88 -6.03
CA GLY A 10 15.44 -24.26 -4.88
C GLY A 10 16.55 -23.22 -4.65
N ARG A 11 16.77 -22.85 -3.38
CA ARG A 11 17.63 -21.71 -3.00
C ARG A 11 19.10 -21.81 -3.44
N GLU A 12 19.54 -22.93 -4.01
CA GLU A 12 20.96 -23.19 -4.32
C GLU A 12 21.44 -22.68 -5.69
N GLN A 13 20.55 -22.24 -6.60
CA GLN A 13 20.94 -21.81 -7.97
C GLN A 13 20.59 -20.35 -8.30
N VAL A 14 20.55 -19.46 -7.32
CA VAL A 14 20.26 -18.03 -7.57
C VAL A 14 21.56 -17.23 -7.62
N GLU A 15 21.99 -16.85 -8.83
CA GLU A 15 23.20 -16.02 -9.03
C GLU A 15 23.02 -14.58 -8.53
N PHE A 16 21.79 -14.05 -8.57
CA PHE A 16 21.46 -12.70 -8.13
C PHE A 16 19.97 -12.55 -7.81
N GLU A 17 19.65 -12.00 -6.64
CA GLU A 17 18.29 -11.70 -6.21
C GLU A 17 18.23 -10.29 -5.60
N ILE A 18 17.34 -9.44 -6.11
CA ILE A 18 17.00 -8.16 -5.49
C ILE A 18 15.56 -8.24 -5.00
N ASN A 19 15.37 -7.85 -3.73
CA ASN A 19 14.08 -7.52 -3.17
C ASN A 19 14.03 -6.01 -2.92
N ALA A 20 12.96 -5.36 -3.37
CA ALA A 20 12.75 -3.93 -3.16
C ALA A 20 11.41 -3.70 -2.44
N GLU A 21 11.40 -2.74 -1.51
CA GLU A 21 10.22 -2.37 -0.74
C GLU A 21 9.90 -0.89 -0.94
N LEU A 22 8.61 -0.58 -1.09
CA LEU A 22 8.09 0.77 -1.08
C LEU A 22 7.56 1.10 0.31
N HIS A 23 8.14 2.11 0.94
CA HIS A 23 7.69 2.66 2.20
C HIS A 23 6.94 3.98 1.97
N ILE A 24 5.69 4.06 2.43
CA ILE A 24 4.84 5.26 2.30
C ILE A 24 4.41 5.70 3.69
N PHE A 25 4.70 6.95 4.05
CA PHE A 25 4.30 7.55 5.31
C PHE A 25 3.81 8.98 5.09
N GLY A 26 2.99 9.47 6.02
CA GLY A 26 2.43 10.80 5.94
C GLY A 26 1.44 11.08 7.05
N ARG A 27 0.61 12.12 6.85
CA ARG A 27 -0.44 12.53 7.78
C ARG A 27 -1.72 12.86 7.01
N ALA A 28 -2.85 12.52 7.61
CA ALA A 28 -4.18 12.94 7.19
C ALA A 28 -4.93 13.52 8.41
N LYS A 29 -6.06 14.20 8.17
CA LYS A 29 -6.90 14.72 9.24
C LYS A 29 -7.47 13.55 10.07
N ALA A 30 -7.63 13.76 11.38
CA ALA A 30 -8.29 12.78 12.24
C ALA A 30 -9.71 12.47 11.72
N GLY A 31 -10.07 11.18 11.71
CA GLY A 31 -11.36 10.69 11.19
C GLY A 31 -11.41 10.49 9.67
N THR A 32 -10.38 10.88 8.91
CA THR A 32 -10.36 10.65 7.47
C THR A 32 -10.23 9.16 7.12
N GLN A 33 -10.98 8.71 6.11
CA GLN A 33 -10.80 7.39 5.51
C GLN A 33 -9.78 7.48 4.37
N LEU A 34 -8.56 7.02 4.64
CA LEU A 34 -7.49 6.94 3.64
C LEU A 34 -7.51 5.57 2.97
N HIS A 35 -7.54 5.54 1.64
CA HIS A 35 -7.33 4.33 0.86
C HIS A 35 -6.10 4.48 -0.04
N LEU A 36 -5.16 3.53 0.09
CA LEU A 36 -3.99 3.40 -0.78
C LEU A 36 -4.03 2.01 -1.41
N PHE A 37 -3.82 1.93 -2.73
CA PHE A 37 -3.85 0.67 -3.48
C PHE A 37 -5.17 -0.10 -3.32
N GLY A 38 -6.29 0.61 -3.24
CA GLY A 38 -7.61 0.03 -3.01
C GLY A 38 -7.82 -0.54 -1.61
N ARG A 39 -6.85 -0.39 -0.69
CA ARG A 39 -6.93 -0.88 0.69
C ARG A 39 -7.08 0.28 1.66
N LYS A 40 -7.93 0.12 2.67
CA LYS A 40 -8.05 1.07 3.78
C LYS A 40 -6.74 1.11 4.56
N VAL A 41 -6.24 2.32 4.81
CA VAL A 41 -5.05 2.59 5.63
C VAL A 41 -5.51 3.16 6.96
N THR A 42 -5.15 2.49 8.05
CA THR A 42 -5.46 2.95 9.40
C THR A 42 -4.58 4.12 9.78
N LEU A 43 -5.20 5.24 10.16
CA LEU A 43 -4.50 6.38 10.74
C LEU A 43 -4.28 6.15 12.23
N ARG A 44 -3.13 6.62 12.75
CA ARG A 44 -2.92 6.78 14.19
C ARG A 44 -3.79 7.91 14.74
N PRO A 45 -4.00 8.00 16.07
CA PRO A 45 -4.78 9.08 16.68
C PRO A 45 -4.29 10.50 16.32
N ASP A 46 -2.99 10.66 16.06
CA ASP A 46 -2.36 11.91 15.64
C ASP A 46 -2.42 12.18 14.11
N GLY A 47 -3.20 11.36 13.40
CA GLY A 47 -3.41 11.44 11.96
C GLY A 47 -2.28 10.84 11.11
N THR A 48 -1.20 10.33 11.72
CA THR A 48 -0.09 9.78 10.94
C THR A 48 -0.38 8.37 10.43
N PHE A 49 0.25 8.00 9.31
CA PHE A 49 0.23 6.63 8.79
C PHE A 49 1.62 6.23 8.26
N SER A 50 1.85 4.93 8.18
CA SER A 50 3.06 4.34 7.63
C SER A 50 2.72 2.92 7.15
N ILE A 51 3.00 2.62 5.88
CA ILE A 51 2.81 1.30 5.30
C ILE A 51 4.04 0.93 4.47
N SER A 52 4.39 -0.36 4.47
CA SER A 52 5.43 -0.91 3.61
C SER A 52 4.87 -2.05 2.77
N ARG A 53 5.36 -2.18 1.53
CA ARG A 53 4.98 -3.28 0.64
C ARG A 53 6.08 -3.58 -0.37
N PRO A 54 6.17 -4.82 -0.88
CA PRO A 54 7.04 -5.13 -2.01
C PRO A 54 6.75 -4.20 -3.18
N LEU A 55 7.82 -3.68 -3.78
CA LEU A 55 7.74 -2.89 -4.99
C LEU A 55 7.36 -3.84 -6.15
N PRO A 56 6.19 -3.68 -6.78
CA PRO A 56 5.83 -4.51 -7.91
C PRO A 56 6.77 -4.24 -9.09
N ASN A 57 7.04 -5.27 -9.91
CA ASN A 57 7.83 -5.12 -11.13
C ASN A 57 7.13 -4.16 -12.10
N GLY A 58 7.86 -3.15 -12.58
CA GLY A 58 7.39 -2.19 -13.58
C GLY A 58 6.93 -0.84 -13.01
N ALA A 59 6.32 -0.01 -13.87
CA ALA A 59 5.83 1.31 -13.49
C ALA A 59 4.65 1.21 -12.52
N LEU A 60 4.78 1.82 -11.34
CA LEU A 60 3.74 1.83 -10.32
C LEU A 60 2.94 3.14 -10.36
N VAL A 61 1.64 3.05 -10.64
CA VAL A 61 0.70 4.16 -10.46
C VAL A 61 0.14 4.12 -9.04
N LEU A 62 0.41 5.17 -8.27
CA LEU A 62 -0.11 5.34 -6.92
C LEU A 62 -1.49 6.02 -6.97
N SER A 63 -2.56 5.24 -6.95
CA SER A 63 -3.91 5.77 -6.79
C SER A 63 -4.22 5.97 -5.31
N SER A 64 -4.44 7.23 -4.91
CA SER A 64 -4.92 7.59 -3.57
C SER A 64 -6.34 8.14 -3.65
N LEU A 65 -7.17 7.72 -2.70
CA LEU A 65 -8.51 8.25 -2.51
C LEU A 65 -8.62 8.78 -1.09
N LEU A 66 -9.11 10.02 -0.99
CA LEU A 66 -9.42 10.69 0.26
C LEU A 66 -10.94 10.85 0.33
N VAL A 67 -11.57 10.19 1.30
CA VAL A 67 -13.01 10.35 1.55
C VAL A 67 -13.19 11.12 2.85
N ASN A 68 -13.75 12.32 2.76
CA ASN A 68 -14.19 13.09 3.92
C ASN A 68 -15.60 12.63 4.28
N GLY A 69 -15.75 11.99 5.44
CA GLY A 69 -17.07 11.63 5.95
C GLY A 69 -17.81 12.88 6.42
N SER A 70 -18.67 13.43 5.58
CA SER A 70 -19.84 14.19 6.00
C SER A 70 -21.06 13.38 5.58
N ASP A 71 -21.45 12.43 6.42
CA ASP A 71 -22.71 11.70 6.27
C ASP A 71 -23.79 12.50 7.01
N ASP A 72 -24.12 13.68 6.47
CA ASP A 72 -25.34 14.39 6.83
C ASP A 72 -26.45 13.78 5.95
N GLY A 73 -26.91 12.59 6.34
CA GLY A 73 -28.15 12.02 5.79
C GLY A 73 -29.34 12.94 6.10
N PRO A 74 -30.36 13.02 5.23
CA PRO A 74 -31.46 13.95 5.42
C PRO A 74 -32.22 13.60 6.71
N SER A 75 -32.31 14.57 7.61
CA SER A 75 -33.33 14.59 8.65
C SER A 75 -34.67 14.91 8.01
N ASP A 76 -35.46 13.87 7.72
CA ASP A 76 -36.90 13.92 7.47
C ASP A 76 -37.61 13.08 8.55
#